data_AF-A0A0A2SM89-F1
#
_entry.id   AF-A0A0A2SM89-F1
#
_cell.length_a   1.000
_cell.length_b   1.000
_cell.length_c   1.000
_cell.angle_alpha   90.00
_cell.angle_beta   90.00
_cell.angle_gamma   90.00
#
_symmetry.space_group_name_H-M   'P 1'
#
loop_
_entity.id
_entity.type
_entity.pdbx_description
1 polymer ?
#
loop_
_entity_poly.entity_id
_entity_poly.type
_entity_poly.pdbx_seq_one_letter_code
_entity_poly.pdbx_strand_id
1 'polypeptide(L)'
;MSLRTISIRRCGNRPSLFMGGDRELVMFSGLLSAILVFAAQDWLAAIAGIVMWFLSLKGLRLMAKSDPYMRAVYLRQRRYQAYYPARSTPFRENKRGYQ
;
A
#
# COMPACT_ATOMS: atom_id res chain seq x y z
N MET A 1 40.16 -12.28 9.85
CA MET A 1 39.34 -12.58 8.65
C MET A 1 38.65 -11.29 8.22
N SER A 2 39.08 -10.60 7.15
CA SER A 2 38.37 -9.38 6.69
C SER A 2 37.19 -9.78 5.80
N LEU A 3 35.98 -9.34 6.16
CA LEU A 3 34.79 -9.58 5.34
C LEU A 3 34.89 -8.78 4.03
N ARG A 4 34.72 -9.46 2.90
CA ARG A 4 34.68 -8.86 1.57
C ARG A 4 33.35 -8.11 1.39
N THR A 5 33.39 -6.79 1.29
CA THR A 5 32.20 -5.98 1.01
C THR A 5 32.00 -5.82 -0.50
N ILE A 6 30.86 -6.29 -1.02
CA ILE A 6 30.49 -6.16 -2.44
C ILE A 6 29.35 -5.14 -2.51
N SER A 7 29.47 -4.13 -3.37
CA SER A 7 28.42 -3.11 -3.54
C SER A 7 27.19 -3.73 -4.20
N ILE A 8 26.09 -3.87 -3.47
CA ILE A 8 24.80 -4.30 -4.02
C ILE A 8 24.18 -3.14 -4.79
N ARG A 9 24.09 -3.26 -6.12
CA ARG A 9 23.49 -2.21 -6.96
C ARG A 9 21.97 -2.23 -6.83
N ARG A 10 21.38 -1.08 -6.48
CA ARG A 10 19.92 -0.89 -6.30
C ARG A 10 19.09 -0.92 -7.58
N CYS A 11 19.63 -1.24 -8.76
CA CYS A 11 18.89 -1.18 -10.03
C CYS A 11 17.76 -2.21 -10.11
N GLY A 12 17.95 -3.41 -9.54
CA GLY A 12 16.97 -4.51 -9.64
C GLY A 12 15.85 -4.50 -8.59
N ASN A 13 15.96 -3.69 -7.53
CA ASN A 13 15.00 -3.69 -6.42
C ASN A 13 14.21 -2.37 -6.32
N ARG A 14 14.07 -1.64 -7.43
CA ARG A 14 13.28 -0.40 -7.42
C ARG A 14 11.80 -0.75 -7.62
N PRO A 15 10.90 -0.31 -6.72
CA PRO A 15 9.48 -0.49 -6.93
C PRO A 15 9.01 0.36 -8.12
N SER A 16 8.27 -0.27 -9.03
CA SER A 16 7.67 0.39 -10.19
C SER A 16 6.41 1.16 -9.78
N LEU A 17 6.61 2.40 -9.33
CA LEU A 17 5.55 3.32 -8.94
C LEU A 17 4.89 3.96 -10.17
N PHE A 18 3.57 4.17 -10.11
CA PHE A 18 2.79 4.81 -11.17
C PHE A 18 2.45 6.25 -10.77
N MET A 19 2.84 7.24 -11.56
CA MET A 19 2.69 8.68 -11.24
C MET A 19 3.25 9.09 -9.85
N GLY A 20 4.22 8.33 -9.35
CA GLY A 20 4.82 8.52 -8.03
C GLY A 20 3.99 7.97 -6.86
N GLY A 21 2.99 7.13 -7.13
CA GLY A 21 2.16 6.42 -6.15
C GLY A 21 2.03 4.93 -6.46
N ASP A 22 1.35 4.20 -5.59
CA ASP A 22 0.98 2.81 -5.83
C ASP A 22 0.02 2.69 -7.02
N ARG A 23 0.35 1.86 -8.02
CA ARG A 23 -0.41 1.75 -9.28
C ARG A 23 -1.89 1.50 -9.06
N GLU A 24 -2.23 0.47 -8.29
CA GLU A 24 -3.61 0.07 -8.03
C GLU A 24 -4.39 1.17 -7.31
N LEU A 25 -3.78 1.81 -6.31
CA LEU A 25 -4.43 2.87 -5.54
C LEU A 25 -4.67 4.13 -6.40
N VAL A 26 -3.69 4.51 -7.21
CA VAL A 26 -3.81 5.65 -8.12
C VAL A 26 -4.91 5.39 -9.15
N MET A 27 -4.94 4.21 -9.77
CA MET A 27 -5.98 3.85 -10.74
C MET A 27 -7.37 3.80 -10.09
N PHE A 28 -7.48 3.23 -8.89
CA PHE A 28 -8.74 3.17 -8.15
C PHE A 28 -9.27 4.56 -7.76
N SER A 29 -8.39 5.46 -7.32
CA SER A 29 -8.77 6.85 -6.99
C SER A 29 -9.28 7.62 -8.22
N GLY A 30 -8.64 7.45 -9.37
CA GLY A 30 -9.08 8.07 -10.62
C GLY A 30 -10.42 7.51 -11.09
N LEU A 31 -10.61 6.19 -10.96
CA LEU A 31 -11.87 5.52 -11.29
C LEU A 31 -13.01 6.00 -10.38
N LEU A 32 -12.80 6.08 -9.05
CA LEU A 32 -13.80 6.61 -8.13
C LEU A 32 -14.16 8.06 -8.43
N SER A 33 -13.16 8.90 -8.73
CA SER A 33 -13.41 10.28 -9.13
C SER A 33 -14.22 10.36 -10.41
N ALA A 34 -13.91 9.53 -11.42
CA ALA A 34 -14.67 9.51 -12.67
C ALA A 34 -16.12 9.07 -12.42
N ILE A 35 -16.33 8.00 -11.64
CA ILE A 35 -17.66 7.52 -11.25
C ILE A 35 -18.45 8.63 -10.55
N LEU A 36 -17.84 9.39 -9.65
CA LEU A 36 -18.49 10.50 -8.96
C LEU A 36 -19.00 11.56 -9.96
N VAL A 37 -18.17 11.97 -10.92
CA VAL A 37 -18.57 12.95 -11.93
C VAL A 37 -19.70 12.43 -12.82
N PHE A 38 -19.61 11.18 -13.28
CA PHE A 38 -20.63 10.59 -14.14
C PHE A 38 -21.93 10.28 -13.40
N ALA A 39 -21.89 9.95 -12.11
CA ALA A 39 -23.08 9.63 -11.34
C ALA A 39 -23.91 10.87 -10.98
N ALA A 40 -23.24 11.99 -10.69
CA ALA A 40 -23.93 13.23 -10.32
C ALA A 40 -24.32 14.08 -11.55
N GLN A 41 -23.54 14.05 -12.64
CA GLN A 41 -23.76 14.85 -13.86
C GLN A 41 -23.93 16.37 -13.64
N ASP A 42 -23.53 16.87 -12.47
CA ASP A 42 -23.59 18.29 -12.11
C ASP A 42 -22.24 18.99 -12.30
N TRP A 43 -22.27 20.29 -12.63
CA TRP A 43 -21.06 21.10 -12.78
C TRP A 43 -20.24 21.19 -11.48
N LEU A 44 -20.93 21.29 -10.33
CA LEU A 44 -20.28 21.26 -9.02
C LEU A 44 -19.61 19.90 -8.76
N ALA A 45 -20.25 18.80 -9.15
CA ALA A 45 -19.69 17.47 -8.98
C ALA A 45 -18.45 17.25 -9.84
N ALA A 46 -18.41 17.83 -11.05
CA ALA A 46 -17.21 17.81 -11.90
C ALA A 46 -16.01 18.50 -11.23
N ILE A 47 -16.22 19.70 -10.68
CA ILE A 47 -15.16 20.43 -9.94
C ILE A 47 -14.74 19.65 -8.70
N ALA A 48 -15.71 19.16 -7.93
CA ALA A 48 -15.45 18.38 -6.72
C ALA A 48 -14.66 17.09 -7.03
N GLY A 49 -15.00 16.38 -8.10
CA GLY A 49 -14.29 15.19 -8.56
C GLY A 49 -12.84 15.49 -8.92
N ILE A 50 -12.58 16.55 -9.71
CA ILE A 50 -11.22 16.96 -10.07
C ILE A 50 -10.40 17.27 -8.82
N VAL A 51 -10.95 18.08 -7.90
CA VAL A 51 -10.26 18.44 -6.65
C VAL A 51 -9.99 17.21 -5.80
N MET A 52 -10.98 16.32 -5.65
CA MET A 52 -10.85 15.05 -4.93
C MET A 52 -9.75 14.17 -5.53
N TRP A 53 -9.66 14.09 -6.85
CA TRP A 53 -8.63 13.30 -7.53
C TRP A 53 -7.23 13.87 -7.30
N PHE A 54 -7.04 15.18 -7.43
CA PHE A 54 -5.74 15.81 -7.16
C PHE A 54 -5.31 15.69 -5.70
N LEU A 55 -6.24 15.82 -4.75
CA LEU A 55 -5.98 15.59 -3.33
C LEU A 55 -5.57 14.13 -3.07
N SER A 56 -6.27 13.18 -3.68
CA SER A 56 -5.93 11.76 -3.59
C SER A 56 -4.54 11.47 -4.17
N LEU A 57 -4.21 12.01 -5.34
CA LEU A 57 -2.87 11.88 -5.95
C LEU A 57 -1.77 12.45 -5.05
N LYS A 58 -2.01 13.60 -4.41
CA LYS A 58 -1.06 14.20 -3.44
C LYS A 58 -0.85 13.28 -2.24
N GLY A 59 -1.92 12.72 -1.67
CA GLY A 59 -1.84 11.78 -0.56
C GLY A 59 -1.09 10.50 -0.93
N LEU A 60 -1.42 9.89 -2.08
CA LEU A 60 -0.77 8.67 -2.57
C LEU A 60 0.71 8.89 -2.89
N ARG A 61 1.09 10.07 -3.37
CA ARG A 61 2.51 10.42 -3.60
C ARG A 61 3.28 10.59 -2.29
N LEU A 62 2.65 11.14 -1.25
CA LEU A 62 3.26 11.23 0.07
C LEU A 62 3.48 9.83 0.66
N MET A 63 2.47 8.97 0.56
CA MET A 63 2.54 7.56 1.00
C MET A 63 3.66 6.78 0.29
N ALA A 64 3.78 6.91 -1.03
CA ALA A 64 4.84 6.25 -1.78
C ALA A 64 6.24 6.81 -1.49
N LYS A 65 6.34 8.09 -1.07
CA LYS A 65 7.60 8.68 -0.63
C LYS A 65 8.05 8.12 0.72
N SER A 66 7.11 7.81 1.63
CA SER A 66 7.44 7.19 2.92
C SER A 66 7.76 5.70 2.80
N ASP A 67 6.88 4.92 2.16
CA ASP A 67 7.10 3.48 1.93
C ASP A 67 6.30 3.01 0.70
N PRO A 68 6.97 2.63 -0.40
CA PRO A 68 6.33 2.06 -1.59
C PRO A 68 5.56 0.76 -1.35
N TYR A 69 5.84 0.01 -0.28
CA TYR A 69 5.18 -1.28 0.00
C TYR A 69 4.15 -1.19 1.13
N MET A 70 3.79 0.01 1.58
CA MET A 70 2.90 0.24 2.72
C MET A 70 1.57 -0.50 2.57
N ARG A 71 0.96 -0.55 1.37
CA ARG A 71 -0.28 -1.30 1.11
C ARG A 71 -0.13 -2.79 1.42
N ALA A 72 0.92 -3.42 0.88
CA ALA A 72 1.14 -4.86 1.02
C ALA A 72 1.46 -5.24 2.48
N VAL A 73 2.27 -4.42 3.15
CA VAL A 73 2.60 -4.60 4.57
C VAL A 73 1.36 -4.40 5.44
N TYR A 74 0.55 -3.38 5.19
CA TYR A 74 -0.69 -3.12 5.92
C TYR A 74 -1.70 -4.28 5.78
N LEU A 75 -1.94 -4.76 4.57
CA LEU A 75 -2.83 -5.91 4.33
C LEU A 75 -2.31 -7.21 4.95
N ARG A 76 -0.99 -7.36 5.06
CA ARG A 76 -0.37 -8.47 5.78
C ARG A 76 -0.52 -8.30 7.29
N GLN A 77 -0.28 -7.10 7.82
CA GLN A 77 -0.43 -6.78 9.24
C GLN A 77 -1.85 -7.05 9.73
N ARG A 78 -2.88 -6.72 8.94
CA ARG A 78 -4.27 -7.03 9.28
C ARG A 78 -4.59 -8.51 9.46
N ARG A 79 -3.77 -9.40 8.87
CA ARG A 79 -3.91 -10.86 9.02
C ARG A 79 -3.13 -11.41 10.21
N TYR A 80 -2.28 -10.60 10.85
CA TYR A 80 -1.53 -11.02 12.00
C TYR A 80 -2.39 -11.03 13.26
N GLN A 81 -2.10 -11.99 14.14
CA GLN A 81 -2.77 -12.08 15.43
C GLN A 81 -2.30 -10.95 16.35
N ALA A 82 -3.20 -10.47 17.20
CA ALA A 82 -2.88 -9.43 18.19
C ALA A 82 -1.81 -9.89 19.19
N TYR A 83 -1.73 -11.20 19.45
CA TYR A 83 -0.76 -11.77 20.37
C TYR A 83 -0.19 -13.07 19.81
N TYR A 84 1.13 -13.11 19.64
CA TYR A 84 1.88 -14.33 19.38
C TYR A 84 2.54 -14.80 20.68
N PRO A 85 2.00 -15.81 21.37
CA PRO A 85 2.64 -16.33 22.58
C PRO A 85 4.03 -16.86 22.26
N ALA A 86 5.02 -16.56 23.11
CA ALA A 86 6.35 -17.14 23.00
C ALA A 86 6.25 -18.66 23.15
N ARG A 87 6.60 -19.41 22.11
CA ARG A 87 6.56 -20.88 22.12
C ARG A 87 7.98 -21.41 22.07
N SER A 88 8.34 -22.20 23.08
CA SER A 88 9.69 -22.72 23.29
C SER A 88 10.00 -24.02 22.55
N THR A 89 9.02 -24.71 21.95
CA THR A 89 9.23 -26.03 21.34
C THR A 89 8.70 -26.15 19.89
N PRO A 90 9.50 -26.67 18.93
CA PRO A 90 9.09 -26.85 17.52
C PRO A 90 7.97 -27.88 17.27
N PHE A 91 7.72 -28.81 18.21
CA PHE A 91 6.90 -30.01 17.97
C PHE A 91 5.45 -29.91 18.47
N ARG A 92 4.96 -28.72 18.86
CA ARG A 92 3.63 -28.59 19.46
C ARG A 92 2.53 -28.48 18.40
N GLU A 93 1.64 -29.47 18.34
CA GLU A 93 0.40 -29.42 17.55
C GLU A 93 -0.59 -28.40 18.12
N ASN A 94 -1.07 -27.50 17.26
CA ASN A 94 -1.92 -26.38 17.62
C ASN A 94 -3.40 -26.83 17.56
N LYS A 95 -3.96 -27.28 18.68
CA LYS A 95 -5.33 -27.86 18.71
C LYS A 95 -6.48 -26.86 18.53
N ARG A 96 -6.24 -25.55 18.41
CA ARG A 96 -7.27 -24.54 18.09
C ARG A 96 -6.63 -23.23 17.63
N GLY A 97 -7.18 -22.65 16.56
CA GLY A 97 -6.92 -21.27 16.18
C GLY A 97 -7.63 -20.35 17.17
N TYR A 98 -6.87 -19.46 17.82
CA TYR A 98 -7.42 -18.41 18.67
C TYR A 98 -8.23 -17.45 17.79
N GLN A 99 -9.51 -17.29 18.14
CA GLN A 99 -10.45 -16.34 17.51
C GLN A 99 -9.95 -14.90 17.67
#